data_AF-A0A9E7BLR4-F1
#
_entry.id   AF-A0A9E7BLR4-F1
#
_cell.length_a   1.000
_cell.length_b   1.000
_cell.length_c   1.000
_cell.angle_alpha   90.00
_cell.angle_beta   90.00
_cell.angle_gamma   90.00
#
_symmetry.space_group_name_H-M   'P 1'
#
loop_
_entity.id
_entity.type
_entity.pdbx_description
1 polymer ?
#
loop_
_entity_poly.entity_id
_entity_poly.type
_entity_poly.pdbx_seq_one_letter_code
_entity_poly.pdbx_strand_id
1 'polypeptide(L)'
;MSPTPDARESRAEVTGLPWTLPGLSLRVAFALIAVPLALSAAPSGPWPVIGVALAAVTVVVPRWRTAWLLIAVLAFSALLEPAEGVSARLLALIVGVHVLHVLAGWMLAVPVRARLQPAVLLPGVRRLIAIQLPVQAVAVVILLLRPEQGVGAMAIVAGAAILAIAVLVAVFLLRPRRG
;
A
#
# COMPACT_ATOMS: atom_id res chain seq x y z
N MET A 1 -51.48 30.74 11.57
CA MET A 1 -50.54 29.81 12.21
C MET A 1 -50.02 28.90 11.11
N SER A 2 -48.90 29.26 10.50
CA SER A 2 -48.37 28.54 9.33
C SER A 2 -47.70 27.24 9.81
N PRO A 3 -47.92 26.10 9.15
CA PRO A 3 -47.30 24.85 9.55
C PRO A 3 -45.78 24.95 9.37
N THR A 4 -45.05 24.57 10.41
CA THR A 4 -43.59 24.40 10.39
C THR A 4 -43.20 23.37 9.33
N PRO A 5 -42.19 23.62 8.48
CA PRO A 5 -41.69 22.62 7.54
C PRO A 5 -41.28 21.35 8.29
N ASP A 6 -41.73 20.21 7.78
CA ASP A 6 -41.63 18.90 8.41
C ASP A 6 -40.16 18.49 8.57
N ALA A 7 -39.72 18.17 9.79
CA ALA A 7 -38.39 17.66 10.09
C ALA A 7 -38.06 16.33 9.35
N ARG A 8 -39.04 15.77 8.63
CA ARG A 8 -38.85 14.66 7.69
C ARG A 8 -38.11 15.06 6.42
N GLU A 9 -38.21 16.30 5.94
CA GLU A 9 -37.51 16.75 4.73
C GLU A 9 -36.00 16.86 4.96
N SER A 10 -35.57 17.33 6.14
CA SER A 10 -34.13 17.41 6.49
C SER A 10 -33.46 16.04 6.68
N ARG A 11 -34.22 14.99 7.03
CA ARG A 11 -33.70 13.61 7.06
C ARG A 11 -33.66 12.95 5.68
N ALA A 12 -34.53 13.35 4.75
CA ALA A 12 -34.58 12.80 3.41
C ALA A 12 -33.42 13.31 2.53
N GLU A 13 -32.94 14.53 2.76
CA GLU A 13 -31.86 15.14 1.95
C GLU A 13 -30.47 14.51 2.20
N VAL A 14 -30.28 13.76 3.28
CA VAL A 14 -29.01 13.05 3.61
C VAL A 14 -28.92 11.66 2.93
N THR A 15 -29.80 11.36 1.97
CA THR A 15 -29.78 10.10 1.19
C THR A 15 -29.28 10.25 -0.25
N GLY A 16 -28.77 11.43 -0.61
CA GLY A 16 -28.42 11.81 -1.99
C GLY A 16 -26.98 11.55 -2.45
N LEU A 17 -26.37 10.42 -2.13
CA LEU A 17 -25.18 9.98 -2.88
C LEU A 17 -25.51 8.70 -3.65
N PRO A 18 -26.00 8.81 -4.90
CA PRO A 18 -26.43 7.66 -5.70
C PRO A 18 -25.28 6.73 -6.11
N TRP A 19 -24.03 7.11 -5.83
CA TRP A 19 -22.84 6.36 -6.24
C TRP A 19 -22.29 5.51 -5.10
N THR A 20 -22.50 4.20 -5.20
CA THR A 20 -21.83 3.22 -4.34
C THR A 20 -20.88 2.36 -5.17
N LEU A 21 -19.70 2.07 -4.61
CA LEU A 21 -18.73 1.19 -5.22
C LEU A 21 -18.81 -0.21 -4.58
N PRO A 22 -18.67 -1.30 -5.35
CA PRO A 22 -18.56 -2.63 -4.75
C PRO A 22 -17.28 -2.72 -3.92
N GLY A 23 -17.29 -3.46 -2.81
CA GLY A 23 -16.09 -3.70 -1.98
C GLY A 23 -14.96 -4.40 -2.74
N LEU A 24 -15.26 -5.02 -3.88
CA LEU A 24 -14.29 -5.51 -4.85
C LEU A 24 -13.41 -4.39 -5.44
N SER A 25 -13.89 -3.15 -5.50
CA SER A 25 -13.14 -2.00 -6.06
C SER A 25 -11.83 -1.77 -5.32
N LEU A 26 -11.80 -1.93 -3.99
CA LEU A 26 -10.59 -1.80 -3.17
C LEU A 26 -9.53 -2.86 -3.55
N ARG A 27 -9.97 -4.08 -3.83
CA ARG A 27 -9.10 -5.19 -4.25
C ARG A 27 -8.52 -4.95 -5.63
N VAL A 28 -9.35 -4.46 -6.55
CA VAL A 28 -8.92 -4.08 -7.90
C VAL A 28 -7.92 -2.93 -7.84
N ALA A 29 -8.20 -1.88 -7.05
CA ALA A 29 -7.29 -0.76 -6.85
C ALA A 29 -5.94 -1.22 -6.27
N PHE A 30 -5.97 -2.11 -5.26
CA PHE A 30 -4.76 -2.70 -4.71
C PHE A 30 -3.95 -3.45 -5.78
N ALA A 31 -4.60 -4.32 -6.56
CA ALA A 31 -3.94 -5.08 -7.62
C ALA A 31 -3.31 -4.16 -8.69
N LEU A 32 -4.04 -3.12 -9.12
CA LEU A 32 -3.59 -2.17 -10.14
C LEU A 32 -2.35 -1.39 -9.72
N ILE A 33 -2.13 -1.20 -8.42
CA ILE A 33 -0.93 -0.52 -7.90
C ILE A 33 0.17 -1.53 -7.59
N ALA A 34 -0.18 -2.64 -6.95
CA ALA A 34 0.77 -3.65 -6.51
C ALA A 34 1.49 -4.34 -7.66
N VAL A 35 0.78 -4.67 -8.74
CA VAL A 35 1.37 -5.42 -9.87
C VAL A 35 2.43 -4.59 -10.60
N PRO A 36 2.17 -3.34 -11.03
CA PRO A 36 3.22 -2.52 -11.66
C PRO A 36 4.43 -2.27 -10.73
N LEU A 37 4.21 -2.08 -9.43
CA LEU A 37 5.30 -1.93 -8.48
C LEU A 37 6.11 -3.21 -8.32
N ALA A 38 5.45 -4.37 -8.30
CA ALA A 38 6.12 -5.66 -8.27
C ALA A 38 6.89 -5.94 -9.55
N LEU A 39 6.34 -5.62 -10.72
CA LEU A 39 7.01 -5.78 -12.01
C LEU A 39 8.21 -4.85 -12.17
N SER A 40 8.21 -3.71 -11.48
CA SER A 40 9.38 -2.82 -11.40
C SER A 40 10.32 -3.17 -10.25
N ALA A 41 9.99 -4.15 -9.39
CA ALA A 41 10.85 -4.60 -8.31
C ALA A 41 11.95 -5.53 -8.86
N ALA A 42 13.08 -4.93 -9.24
CA ALA A 42 14.26 -5.57 -9.86
C ALA A 42 13.96 -6.23 -11.23
N PRO A 43 14.48 -5.66 -12.34
CA PRO A 43 14.25 -6.19 -13.70
C PRO A 43 14.77 -7.61 -13.92
N SER A 44 15.67 -8.10 -13.07
CA SER A 44 16.29 -9.42 -13.15
C SER A 44 16.05 -10.23 -11.87
N GLY A 45 15.85 -11.54 -12.04
CA GLY A 45 15.67 -12.50 -10.95
C GLY A 45 14.21 -12.79 -10.59
N PRO A 46 13.97 -13.54 -9.49
CA PRO A 46 12.65 -14.05 -9.14
C PRO A 46 11.71 -13.01 -8.50
N TRP A 47 12.19 -11.80 -8.21
CA TRP A 47 11.48 -10.78 -7.44
C TRP A 47 10.14 -10.31 -8.03
N PRO A 48 10.03 -10.03 -9.35
CA PRO A 48 8.75 -9.66 -9.94
C PRO A 48 7.69 -10.74 -9.77
N VAL A 49 8.09 -12.01 -9.96
CA VAL A 49 7.19 -13.16 -9.81
C VAL A 49 6.72 -13.31 -8.37
N ILE A 50 7.63 -13.21 -7.40
CA ILE A 50 7.30 -13.25 -5.96
C ILE A 50 6.36 -12.10 -5.60
N GLY A 51 6.64 -10.88 -6.06
CA GLY A 51 5.81 -9.70 -5.79
C GLY A 51 4.40 -9.84 -6.38
N VAL A 52 4.27 -10.30 -7.63
CA VAL A 52 2.97 -10.53 -8.26
C VAL A 52 2.20 -11.64 -7.56
N ALA A 53 2.87 -12.73 -7.17
CA ALA A 53 2.24 -13.80 -6.39
C ALA A 53 1.73 -13.30 -5.04
N LEU A 54 2.52 -12.51 -4.31
CA LEU A 54 2.10 -11.90 -3.05
C LEU A 54 0.94 -10.91 -3.22
N ALA A 55 0.92 -10.14 -4.32
CA ALA A 55 -0.20 -9.26 -4.65
C ALA A 55 -1.49 -10.06 -4.89
N ALA A 56 -1.42 -11.13 -5.68
CA ALA A 56 -2.55 -12.02 -5.94
C ALA A 56 -3.07 -12.65 -4.64
N VAL A 57 -2.19 -13.20 -3.80
CA VAL A 57 -2.55 -13.78 -2.50
C VAL A 57 -3.23 -12.74 -1.61
N THR A 58 -2.71 -11.50 -1.57
CA THR A 58 -3.28 -10.43 -0.74
C THR A 58 -4.68 -10.01 -1.20
N VAL A 59 -4.91 -9.98 -2.51
CA VAL A 59 -6.21 -9.67 -3.10
C VAL A 59 -7.26 -10.74 -2.77
N VAL A 60 -6.88 -12.02 -2.90
CA VAL A 60 -7.77 -13.17 -2.67
C VAL A 60 -8.03 -13.38 -1.18
N VAL A 61 -6.98 -13.28 -0.37
CA VAL A 61 -7.01 -13.50 1.07
C VAL A 61 -6.51 -12.22 1.74
N PRO A 62 -7.37 -11.20 1.95
CA PRO A 62 -7.00 -9.96 2.62
C PRO A 62 -6.64 -10.26 4.07
N ARG A 63 -5.38 -10.59 4.29
CA ARG A 63 -4.76 -10.78 5.59
C ARG A 63 -3.69 -9.72 5.72
N TRP A 64 -3.72 -9.03 6.87
CA TRP A 64 -2.72 -8.02 7.23
C TRP A 64 -1.29 -8.48 6.89
N ARG A 65 -0.97 -9.74 7.20
CA ARG A 65 0.38 -10.30 7.03
C ARG A 65 0.89 -10.36 5.58
N THR A 66 0.05 -10.69 4.60
CA THR A 66 0.50 -10.85 3.20
C THR A 66 0.71 -9.50 2.52
N ALA A 67 -0.16 -8.53 2.80
CA ALA A 67 0.01 -7.16 2.34
C ALA A 67 1.30 -6.55 2.88
N TRP A 68 1.60 -6.78 4.17
CA TRP A 68 2.83 -6.31 4.80
C TRP A 68 4.08 -7.00 4.26
N LEU A 69 4.02 -8.30 3.98
CA LEU A 69 5.13 -9.00 3.33
C LEU A 69 5.41 -8.45 1.93
N LEU A 70 4.37 -8.18 1.13
CA LEU A 70 4.52 -7.52 -0.17
C LEU A 70 5.14 -6.13 -0.02
N ILE A 71 4.63 -5.31 0.89
CA ILE A 71 5.15 -3.98 1.18
C ILE A 71 6.63 -4.04 1.57
N ALA A 72 7.01 -5.00 2.42
CA ALA A 72 8.40 -5.20 2.81
C ALA A 72 9.28 -5.56 1.59
N VAL A 73 8.85 -6.51 0.75
CA VAL A 73 9.57 -6.88 -0.49
C VAL A 73 9.76 -5.66 -1.39
N LEU A 74 8.71 -4.85 -1.60
CA LEU A 74 8.78 -3.63 -2.40
C LEU A 74 9.74 -2.60 -1.79
N ALA A 75 9.64 -2.36 -0.48
CA ALA A 75 10.51 -1.42 0.23
C ALA A 75 11.98 -1.85 0.19
N PHE A 76 12.26 -3.13 0.41
CA PHE A 76 13.63 -3.65 0.33
C PHE A 76 14.17 -3.67 -1.11
N SER A 77 13.31 -3.82 -2.12
CA SER A 77 13.72 -3.69 -3.53
C SER A 77 14.22 -2.28 -3.89
N ALA A 78 13.90 -1.26 -3.06
CA ALA A 78 14.44 0.08 -3.21
C ALA A 78 15.92 0.18 -2.82
N LEU A 79 16.42 -0.75 -1.98
CA LEU A 79 17.85 -0.83 -1.64
C LEU A 79 18.72 -1.27 -2.82
N LEU A 80 18.10 -1.88 -3.83
CA LEU A 80 18.76 -2.28 -5.07
C LEU A 80 18.82 -1.12 -6.07
N GLU A 81 18.20 0.03 -5.76
CA GLU A 81 18.30 1.21 -6.61
C GLU A 81 19.74 1.74 -6.60
N PRO A 82 20.30 2.09 -7.78
CA PRO A 82 21.60 2.77 -7.85
C PRO A 82 21.63 3.98 -6.93
N ALA A 83 22.76 4.21 -6.26
CA ALA A 83 22.90 5.32 -5.30
C ALA A 83 22.89 6.71 -5.95
N GLU A 84 22.84 6.78 -7.28
CA GLU A 84 22.86 7.99 -8.09
C GLU A 84 21.50 8.73 -8.03
N GLY A 85 21.24 9.38 -6.89
CA GLY A 85 20.18 10.37 -6.74
C GLY A 85 18.74 9.85 -6.64
N VAL A 86 17.79 10.76 -6.83
CA VAL A 86 16.34 10.49 -6.73
C VAL A 86 15.82 9.94 -8.05
N SER A 87 15.46 8.66 -8.08
CA SER A 87 14.84 8.06 -9.26
C SER A 87 13.30 8.11 -9.21
N ALA A 88 12.67 8.15 -10.39
CA ALA A 88 11.22 8.06 -10.51
C ALA A 88 10.66 6.76 -9.90
N ARG A 89 11.41 5.66 -10.00
CA ARG A 89 11.06 4.36 -9.40
C ARG A 89 11.02 4.45 -7.87
N LEU A 90 12.02 5.06 -7.25
CA LEU A 90 12.07 5.23 -5.79
C LEU A 90 10.88 6.06 -5.29
N LEU A 91 10.56 7.17 -5.95
CA LEU A 91 9.39 7.99 -5.62
C LEU A 91 8.08 7.21 -5.79
N ALA A 92 7.97 6.42 -6.86
CA ALA A 92 6.82 5.55 -7.10
C ALA A 92 6.67 4.46 -6.04
N LEU A 93 7.78 3.85 -5.59
CA LEU A 93 7.77 2.87 -4.49
C LEU A 93 7.32 3.51 -3.17
N ILE A 94 7.81 4.71 -2.84
CA ILE A 94 7.43 5.42 -1.60
C ILE A 94 5.92 5.71 -1.57
N VAL A 95 5.37 6.30 -2.64
CA VAL A 95 3.93 6.59 -2.76
C VAL A 95 3.15 5.28 -2.79
N GLY A 96 3.60 4.35 -3.63
CA GLY A 96 2.94 3.08 -3.88
C GLY A 96 2.76 2.25 -2.62
N VAL A 97 3.84 2.05 -1.85
CA VAL A 97 3.81 1.33 -0.57
C VAL A 97 2.82 1.97 0.41
N HIS A 98 2.77 3.30 0.49
CA HIS A 98 1.82 4.00 1.35
C HIS A 98 0.37 3.78 0.91
N VAL A 99 0.09 3.89 -0.39
CA VAL A 99 -1.25 3.66 -0.91
C VAL A 99 -1.67 2.21 -0.68
N LEU A 100 -0.76 1.24 -0.93
CA LEU A 100 -1.00 -0.18 -0.65
C LEU A 100 -1.27 -0.44 0.84
N HIS A 101 -0.56 0.22 1.74
CA HIS A 101 -0.79 0.10 3.18
C HIS A 101 -2.21 0.54 3.58
N VAL A 102 -2.66 1.68 3.08
CA VAL A 102 -4.00 2.20 3.35
C VAL A 102 -5.07 1.30 2.73
N LEU A 103 -4.90 0.90 1.46
CA LEU A 103 -5.82 -0.01 0.78
C LEU A 103 -5.91 -1.36 1.49
N ALA A 104 -4.79 -1.91 1.98
CA ALA A 104 -4.79 -3.13 2.78
C ALA A 104 -5.57 -2.96 4.09
N GLY A 105 -5.43 -1.82 4.78
CA GLY A 105 -6.23 -1.50 5.96
C GLY A 105 -7.73 -1.47 5.66
N TRP A 106 -8.14 -0.81 4.56
CA TRP A 106 -9.54 -0.80 4.15
C TRP A 106 -10.06 -2.17 3.70
N MET A 107 -9.23 -2.99 3.04
CA MET A 107 -9.60 -4.35 2.64
C MET A 107 -9.88 -5.28 3.84
N LEU A 108 -9.33 -4.98 5.03
CA LEU A 108 -9.66 -5.69 6.27
C LEU A 108 -11.00 -5.24 6.85
N ALA A 109 -11.32 -3.96 6.75
CA ALA A 109 -12.55 -3.38 7.29
C ALA A 109 -13.76 -3.64 6.37
N VAL A 110 -13.55 -3.81 5.05
CA VAL A 110 -14.62 -3.85 4.06
C VAL A 110 -14.77 -5.27 3.46
N PRO A 111 -15.91 -5.93 3.70
CA PRO A 111 -16.24 -7.20 3.06
C PRO A 111 -16.28 -7.10 1.52
N VAL A 112 -15.93 -8.19 0.83
CA VAL A 112 -15.94 -8.24 -0.65
C VAL A 112 -17.29 -7.82 -1.24
N ARG A 113 -18.37 -8.29 -0.61
CA ARG A 113 -19.75 -8.12 -1.07
C ARG A 113 -20.40 -6.83 -0.60
N ALA A 114 -19.70 -6.03 0.22
CA ALA A 114 -20.24 -4.76 0.71
C ALA A 114 -20.34 -3.73 -0.40
N ARG A 115 -21.19 -2.71 -0.21
CA ARG A 115 -21.21 -1.50 -1.04
C ARG A 115 -20.69 -0.34 -0.20
N LEU A 116 -19.74 0.39 -0.76
CA LEU A 116 -19.06 1.51 -0.13
C LEU A 116 -19.52 2.81 -0.74
N GLN A 117 -19.86 3.78 0.10
CA GLN A 117 -19.94 5.17 -0.31
C GLN A 117 -18.51 5.75 -0.32
N PRO A 118 -18.01 6.25 -1.45
CA PRO A 118 -16.64 6.78 -1.55
C PRO A 118 -16.36 7.90 -0.54
N ALA A 119 -17.38 8.68 -0.18
CA ALA A 119 -17.29 9.75 0.81
C ALA A 119 -16.76 9.27 2.18
N VAL A 120 -17.00 8.01 2.55
CA VAL A 120 -16.52 7.43 3.82
C VAL A 120 -15.00 7.21 3.81
N LEU A 121 -14.39 7.06 2.63
CA LEU A 121 -12.94 6.91 2.50
C LEU A 121 -12.22 8.27 2.51
N LEU A 122 -12.94 9.37 2.24
CA LEU A 122 -12.38 10.70 2.05
C LEU A 122 -11.56 11.21 3.26
N PRO A 123 -11.98 11.03 4.53
CA PRO A 123 -11.14 11.40 5.67
C PRO A 123 -9.81 10.66 5.69
N GLY A 124 -9.81 9.37 5.33
CA GLY A 124 -8.61 8.55 5.21
C GLY A 124 -7.69 9.01 4.08
N VAL A 125 -8.26 9.33 2.90
CA VAL A 125 -7.51 9.90 1.76
C VAL A 125 -6.89 11.25 2.13
N ARG A 126 -7.65 12.14 2.78
CA ARG A 126 -7.14 13.46 3.23
C ARG A 126 -5.98 13.29 4.21
N ARG A 127 -6.10 12.39 5.18
CA ARG A 127 -5.03 12.07 6.13
C ARG A 127 -3.80 11.50 5.41
N LEU A 128 -3.99 10.64 4.42
CA LEU A 128 -2.91 10.10 3.60
C LEU A 128 -2.16 11.23 2.88
N ILE A 129 -2.86 12.11 2.16
CA ILE A 129 -2.26 13.22 1.40
C ILE A 129 -1.53 14.18 2.34
N ALA A 130 -2.16 14.53 3.48
CA ALA A 130 -1.58 15.45 4.46
C ALA A 130 -0.29 14.92 5.09
N ILE A 131 -0.16 13.60 5.26
CA ILE A 131 1.07 12.98 5.77
C ILE A 131 2.09 12.76 4.64
N GLN A 132 1.63 12.37 3.44
CA GLN A 132 2.56 12.01 2.37
C GLN A 132 3.29 13.20 1.78
N LEU A 133 2.63 14.35 1.60
CA LEU A 133 3.30 15.50 1.00
C LEU A 133 4.55 15.93 1.80
N PRO A 134 4.48 16.10 3.14
CA PRO A 134 5.66 16.37 3.95
C PRO A 134 6.68 15.23 3.92
N VAL A 135 6.26 13.97 4.08
CA VAL A 135 7.19 12.83 4.10
C VAL A 135 7.94 12.69 2.78
N GLN A 136 7.26 12.89 1.65
CA GLN A 136 7.86 12.85 0.32
C GLN A 136 8.84 14.02 0.13
N ALA A 137 8.48 15.22 0.58
CA ALA A 137 9.36 16.37 0.54
C ALA A 137 10.63 16.12 1.38
N VAL A 138 10.48 15.61 2.60
CA VAL A 138 11.60 15.23 3.47
C VAL A 138 12.45 14.13 2.85
N ALA A 139 11.83 13.10 2.26
CA ALA A 139 12.55 12.02 1.59
C ALA A 139 13.39 12.55 0.42
N VAL A 140 12.84 13.46 -0.40
CA VAL A 140 13.58 14.12 -1.49
C VAL A 140 14.75 14.92 -0.92
N VAL A 141 14.54 15.73 0.12
CA VAL A 141 15.61 16.50 0.76
C VAL A 141 16.72 15.60 1.31
N ILE A 142 16.37 14.54 2.04
CA ILE A 142 17.35 13.59 2.60
C ILE A 142 18.15 12.91 1.48
N LEU A 143 17.47 12.50 0.39
CA LEU A 143 18.13 11.86 -0.75
C LEU A 143 19.07 12.83 -1.48
N LEU A 144 18.69 14.10 -1.63
CA LEU A 144 19.55 15.13 -2.24
C LEU A 144 20.76 15.47 -1.37
N LEU A 145 20.66 15.35 -0.05
CA LEU A 145 21.74 15.63 0.90
C LEU A 145 22.60 14.40 1.21
N ARG A 146 22.30 13.24 0.61
CA ARG A 146 22.99 11.98 0.91
C ARG A 146 24.43 12.02 0.38
N PRO A 147 25.45 11.77 1.21
CA PRO A 147 26.81 11.59 0.73
C PRO A 147 26.94 10.27 -0.06
N GLU A 148 27.75 10.28 -1.12
CA GLU A 148 28.12 9.09 -1.91
C GLU A 148 28.71 8.02 -0.98
N GLN A 149 27.93 6.97 -0.68
CA GLN A 149 28.36 5.87 0.19
C GLN A 149 28.87 4.70 -0.67
N GLY A 150 30.05 4.18 -0.32
CA GLY A 150 30.69 3.08 -1.03
C GLY A 150 29.91 1.74 -0.99
N VAL A 151 30.12 0.93 -2.03
CA VAL A 151 29.45 -0.34 -2.36
C VAL A 151 29.36 -1.35 -1.19
N GLY A 152 30.32 -1.33 -0.25
CA GLY A 152 30.37 -2.28 0.87
C GLY A 152 29.24 -2.13 1.92
N ALA A 153 28.77 -0.91 2.18
CA ALA A 153 27.68 -0.69 3.13
C ALA A 153 26.34 -1.20 2.58
N MET A 154 26.13 -1.09 1.26
CA MET A 154 24.92 -1.57 0.59
C MET A 154 24.83 -3.10 0.56
N ALA A 155 25.95 -3.81 0.45
CA ALA A 155 25.96 -5.27 0.51
C ALA A 155 25.48 -5.81 1.88
N ILE A 156 25.86 -5.16 2.98
CA ILE A 156 25.42 -5.52 4.33
C ILE A 156 23.91 -5.28 4.50
N VAL A 157 23.43 -4.14 4.02
CA VAL A 157 22.01 -3.76 4.09
C VAL A 157 21.15 -4.68 3.21
N ALA A 158 21.61 -5.04 2.01
CA ALA A 158 20.94 -6.01 1.15
C ALA A 158 20.93 -7.43 1.77
N GLY A 159 22.04 -7.86 2.38
CA GLY A 159 22.12 -9.14 3.10
C GLY A 159 21.15 -9.21 4.29
N ALA A 160 21.07 -8.12 5.07
CA ALA A 160 20.11 -8.01 6.16
C ALA A 160 18.65 -8.02 5.68
N ALA A 161 18.36 -7.36 4.55
CA ALA A 161 17.03 -7.36 3.93
C ALA A 161 16.61 -8.77 3.46
N ILE A 162 17.51 -9.50 2.79
CA ILE A 162 17.28 -10.88 2.37
C ILE A 162 17.02 -11.77 3.59
N LEU A 163 17.82 -11.63 4.65
CA LEU A 163 17.65 -12.39 5.88
C LEU A 163 16.30 -12.07 6.56
N ALA A 164 15.92 -10.80 6.62
CA ALA A 164 14.64 -10.36 7.19
C ALA A 164 13.45 -10.95 6.42
N ILE A 165 13.50 -10.94 5.07
CA ILE A 165 12.47 -11.55 4.22
C ILE A 165 12.43 -13.07 4.43
N ALA A 166 13.57 -13.74 4.47
CA ALA A 166 13.66 -15.19 4.69
C ALA A 166 13.06 -15.60 6.05
N VAL A 167 13.35 -14.85 7.11
CA VAL A 167 12.75 -15.05 8.44
C VAL A 167 11.25 -14.82 8.40
N LEU A 168 10.78 -13.76 7.74
CA LEU A 168 9.35 -13.48 7.61
C LEU A 168 8.60 -14.61 6.87
N VAL A 169 9.18 -15.13 5.79
CA VAL A 169 8.64 -16.28 5.02
C VAL A 169 8.69 -17.56 5.85
N ALA A 170 9.77 -17.83 6.57
CA ALA A 170 9.88 -19.01 7.44
C ALA A 170 8.83 -18.97 8.56
N VAL A 171 8.66 -17.84 9.24
CA VAL A 171 7.60 -17.64 10.24
C VAL A 171 6.21 -17.82 9.62
N PHE A 172 6.05 -17.46 8.34
CA PHE A 172 4.78 -17.58 7.61
C PHE A 172 4.43 -19.03 7.26
N LEU A 173 5.41 -19.80 6.78
CA LEU A 173 5.23 -21.21 6.39
C LEU A 173 5.19 -22.16 7.58
N LEU A 174 5.93 -21.83 8.65
CA LEU A 174 6.13 -22.73 9.80
C LEU A 174 5.16 -22.46 10.96
N ARG A 175 4.32 -21.42 10.90
CA ARG A 175 3.32 -21.20 11.96
C ARG A 175 2.21 -22.26 11.89
N PRO A 176 2.01 -23.07 12.95
CA PRO A 176 0.93 -24.05 12.98
C PRO A 176 -0.42 -23.35 12.79
N ARG A 177 -1.24 -23.85 11.86
CA ARG A 177 -2.63 -23.42 11.70
C ARG A 177 -3.36 -23.79 13.00
N ARG A 178 -3.55 -22.81 13.89
CA ARG A 178 -4.52 -22.95 14.99
C ARG A 178 -5.90 -22.89 14.34
N GLY A 179 -6.46 -24.07 14.09
CA GLY A 179 -7.88 -24.28 13.84
C GLY A 179 -8.68 -24.08 15.11
#